data_AF-A0A8S3Z1N3-F1
#
_entry.id   AF-A0A8S3Z1N3-F1
#
_cell.length_a   1.000
_cell.length_b   1.000
_cell.length_c   1.000
_cell.angle_alpha   90.00
_cell.angle_beta   90.00
_cell.angle_gamma   90.00
#
_symmetry.space_group_name_H-M   'P 1'
#
loop_
_entity.id
_entity.type
_entity.pdbx_description
1 polymer ?
#
loop_
_entity_poly.entity_id
_entity_poly.type
_entity_poly.pdbx_seq_one_letter_code
_entity_poly.pdbx_strand_id
1 'polypeptide(L)'
;NSLSSIDDLSTSRQKANARKSVPDMVTVLKDLGNVKLRAIERSPGGTPVKRRLEREPTDPAAIIAQALKKKFSSHWGFSSESDKDYDSSSFASDHSTS
;
A
#
# COMPACT_ATOMS: atom_id res chain seq x y z
N ASN A 1 -32.25 -30.84 59.12
CA ASN A 1 -31.99 -29.53 58.50
C ASN A 1 -30.91 -29.65 57.46
N SER A 2 -31.38 -29.50 56.21
CA SER A 2 -30.70 -29.10 54.98
C SER A 2 -29.33 -29.68 54.63
N LEU A 3 -29.40 -30.67 53.74
CA LEU A 3 -28.51 -30.82 52.60
C LEU A 3 -28.40 -29.49 51.83
N SER A 4 -27.20 -29.00 51.55
CA SER A 4 -26.97 -27.88 50.63
C SER A 4 -26.30 -28.40 49.35
N SER A 5 -27.14 -28.52 48.31
CA SER A 5 -26.95 -28.24 46.87
C SER A 5 -25.49 -28.10 46.40
N ILE A 6 -24.92 -28.98 45.57
CA ILE A 6 -25.16 -29.14 44.12
C ILE A 6 -25.47 -27.79 43.46
N ASP A 7 -24.45 -27.16 42.87
CA ASP A 7 -24.48 -26.38 41.62
C ASP A 7 -23.29 -25.42 41.57
N ASP A 8 -22.15 -25.89 41.03
CA ASP A 8 -21.16 -24.96 40.46
C ASP A 8 -20.66 -25.51 39.11
N LEU A 9 -21.62 -25.61 38.18
CA LEU A 9 -21.38 -25.90 36.77
C LEU A 9 -21.45 -24.59 35.98
N SER A 10 -20.37 -23.80 35.97
CA SER A 10 -20.29 -22.63 35.09
C SER A 10 -18.86 -22.17 34.79
N THR A 11 -18.00 -23.04 34.27
CA THR A 11 -16.83 -22.58 33.46
C THR A 11 -16.57 -23.52 32.29
N SER A 12 -17.60 -23.82 31.49
CA SER A 12 -17.41 -24.47 30.19
C SER A 12 -18.45 -24.00 29.19
N ARG A 13 -18.31 -22.76 28.68
CA ARG A 13 -19.12 -22.28 27.56
C ARG A 13 -18.57 -21.04 26.84
N GLN A 14 -17.29 -21.06 26.47
CA GLN A 14 -16.76 -20.07 25.49
C GLN A 14 -15.90 -20.71 24.39
N LYS A 15 -16.23 -21.94 23.97
CA LYS A 15 -15.61 -22.57 22.78
C LYS A 15 -16.64 -23.15 21.81
N ALA A 16 -17.82 -22.54 21.71
CA ALA A 16 -18.90 -22.95 20.81
C ALA A 16 -19.27 -21.90 19.74
N ASN A 17 -18.78 -20.66 19.86
CA ASN A 17 -19.09 -19.60 18.88
C ASN A 17 -18.02 -19.40 17.80
N ALA A 18 -16.80 -19.90 17.97
CA ALA A 18 -15.75 -19.80 16.94
C ALA A 18 -16.02 -20.67 15.69
N ARG A 19 -16.89 -21.68 15.79
CA ARG A 19 -17.27 -22.52 14.65
C ARG A 19 -18.45 -21.97 13.84
N LYS A 20 -19.22 -21.04 14.40
CA LYS A 20 -20.38 -20.42 13.72
C LYS A 20 -19.97 -19.28 12.79
N SER A 21 -18.75 -18.76 12.95
CA SER A 21 -18.19 -17.71 12.10
C SER A 21 -17.55 -18.25 10.82
N VAL A 22 -17.30 -19.57 10.75
CA VAL A 22 -16.73 -20.21 9.57
C VAL A 22 -17.88 -20.87 8.80
N PRO A 23 -18.15 -20.46 7.56
CA PRO A 23 -19.17 -21.11 6.74
C PRO A 23 -18.78 -22.57 6.46
N ASP A 24 -19.78 -23.42 6.29
CA ASP A 24 -19.57 -24.81 5.88
C ASP A 24 -18.88 -24.87 4.51
N MET A 25 -17.80 -25.64 4.38
CA MET A 25 -17.05 -25.72 3.13
C MET A 25 -17.86 -26.36 2.00
N VAL A 26 -18.84 -27.23 2.33
CA VAL A 26 -19.72 -27.80 1.31
C VAL A 26 -20.63 -26.73 0.69
N THR A 27 -21.11 -25.76 1.47
CA THR A 27 -21.94 -24.67 0.95
C THR A 27 -21.11 -23.68 0.16
N VAL A 28 -19.92 -23.30 0.67
CA VAL A 28 -18.98 -22.42 -0.05
C VAL A 28 -18.61 -22.98 -1.42
N LEU A 29 -18.28 -24.27 -1.49
CA LEU A 29 -17.87 -24.92 -2.75
C LEU A 29 -19.00 -24.98 -3.78
N LYS A 30 -20.26 -25.16 -3.36
CA LYS A 30 -21.42 -25.14 -4.26
C LYS A 30 -21.63 -23.78 -4.92
N ASP A 31 -21.36 -22.71 -4.19
CA ASP A 31 -21.61 -21.36 -4.66
C ASP A 31 -20.46 -20.78 -5.50
N LEU A 32 -19.32 -21.46 -5.62
CA LEU A 32 -18.16 -20.99 -6.39
C LEU A 32 -18.47 -20.68 -7.85
N GLY A 33 -19.34 -21.46 -8.50
CA GLY A 33 -19.74 -21.24 -9.89
C GLY A 33 -20.62 -20.00 -10.11
N ASN A 34 -21.23 -19.49 -9.03
CA ASN A 34 -22.10 -18.31 -9.07
C ASN A 34 -21.33 -17.00 -8.86
N VAL A 35 -20.06 -17.07 -8.45
CA VAL A 35 -19.21 -15.91 -8.20
C VAL A 35 -18.60 -15.41 -9.51
N LYS A 36 -18.92 -14.17 -9.90
CA LYS A 36 -18.27 -13.48 -11.02
C LYS A 36 -17.24 -12.48 -10.49
N LEU A 37 -15.98 -12.68 -10.84
CA LEU A 37 -14.93 -11.72 -10.54
C LEU A 37 -14.82 -10.66 -11.65
N ARG A 38 -14.42 -9.45 -11.27
CA ARG A 38 -14.12 -8.39 -12.25
C ARG A 38 -12.77 -8.66 -12.91
N ALA A 39 -12.71 -8.55 -14.24
CA ALA A 39 -11.44 -8.50 -14.94
C ALA A 39 -10.74 -7.17 -14.62
N ILE A 40 -9.50 -7.26 -14.15
CA ILE A 40 -8.62 -6.12 -13.87
C ILE A 40 -7.38 -6.33 -14.73
N GLU A 41 -6.78 -5.25 -15.20
CA GLU A 41 -5.49 -5.29 -15.91
C GLU A 41 -4.41 -5.90 -15.01
N ARG A 42 -3.60 -6.80 -15.56
CA ARG A 42 -2.57 -7.55 -14.83
C ARG A 42 -1.26 -7.43 -15.55
N SER A 43 -0.19 -7.29 -14.77
CA SER A 43 1.18 -7.43 -15.28
C SER A 43 1.43 -8.87 -15.73
N PRO A 44 2.50 -9.14 -16.52
CA PRO A 44 2.86 -10.50 -16.95
C PRO A 44 2.99 -11.53 -15.80
N GLY A 45 3.32 -11.09 -14.59
CA GLY A 45 3.42 -11.92 -13.38
C GLY A 45 2.09 -12.16 -12.63
N GLY A 46 0.96 -11.73 -13.19
CA GLY A 46 -0.36 -11.96 -12.59
C GLY A 46 -0.72 -11.05 -11.41
N THR A 47 0.15 -10.15 -10.97
CA THR A 47 -0.20 -9.15 -9.95
C THR A 47 -1.16 -8.12 -10.58
N PRO A 48 -2.32 -7.85 -9.95
CA PRO A 48 -3.24 -6.80 -10.42
C PRO A 48 -2.53 -5.45 -10.48
N VAL A 49 -2.64 -4.76 -11.62
CA VAL A 49 -2.06 -3.42 -11.80
C VAL A 49 -2.93 -2.44 -11.03
N LYS A 50 -2.42 -1.91 -9.93
CA LYS A 50 -3.06 -0.79 -9.22
C LYS A 50 -2.85 0.46 -10.08
N ARG A 51 -3.90 0.91 -10.77
CA ARG A 51 -3.91 2.27 -11.34
C ARG A 51 -3.76 3.24 -10.18
N ARG A 52 -2.64 3.96 -10.14
CA ARG A 52 -2.45 5.07 -9.20
C ARG A 52 -3.57 6.06 -9.49
N LEU A 53 -4.54 6.17 -8.56
CA LEU A 53 -5.41 7.33 -8.58
C LEU A 53 -4.49 8.51 -8.31
N GLU A 54 -4.36 9.39 -9.30
CA GLU A 54 -3.80 10.72 -9.09
C GLU A 54 -4.70 11.39 -8.05
N ARG A 55 -4.25 11.34 -6.79
CA ARG A 55 -4.85 12.10 -5.70
C ARG A 55 -4.22 13.47 -5.75
N GLU A 56 -5.05 14.51 -5.58
CA GLU A 56 -4.56 15.86 -5.43
C GLU A 56 -3.54 15.91 -4.28
N PRO A 57 -2.32 16.40 -4.51
CA PRO A 57 -1.29 16.45 -3.50
C PRO A 57 -1.70 17.42 -2.39
N THR A 58 -1.75 16.94 -1.16
CA THR A 58 -2.10 17.77 0.01
C THR A 58 -0.85 18.39 0.65
N ASP A 59 0.31 17.76 0.46
CA ASP A 59 1.60 18.24 0.96
C ASP A 59 2.19 19.33 0.04
N PRO A 60 2.64 20.49 0.55
CA PRO A 60 3.23 21.55 -0.27
C PRO A 60 4.38 21.09 -1.18
N ALA A 61 5.26 20.19 -0.70
CA ALA A 61 6.35 19.69 -1.53
C ALA A 61 5.83 18.88 -2.73
N ALA A 62 4.77 18.07 -2.52
CA ALA A 62 4.12 17.32 -3.57
C ALA A 62 3.41 18.21 -4.60
N ILE A 63 2.80 19.32 -4.17
CA ILE A 63 2.19 20.32 -5.08
C ILE A 63 3.28 20.93 -5.97
N ILE A 64 4.40 21.36 -5.38
CA ILE A 64 5.51 21.96 -6.12
C ILE A 64 6.09 20.94 -7.11
N ALA A 65 6.32 19.70 -6.69
CA ALA A 65 6.84 18.64 -7.55
C ALA A 65 5.92 18.38 -8.77
N GLN A 66 4.60 18.34 -8.56
CA GLN A 66 3.65 18.19 -9.65
C GLN A 66 3.66 19.41 -10.59
N ALA A 67 3.70 20.62 -10.05
CA ALA A 67 3.75 21.84 -10.85
C ALA A 67 5.01 21.92 -11.72
N LEU A 68 6.16 21.57 -11.15
CA LEU A 68 7.43 21.48 -11.89
C LEU A 68 7.35 20.39 -12.97
N LYS A 69 6.90 19.18 -12.63
CA LYS A 69 6.74 18.07 -13.58
C LYS A 69 5.83 18.45 -14.76
N LYS A 70 4.74 19.17 -14.50
CA LYS A 70 3.80 19.66 -15.53
C LYS A 70 4.42 20.78 -16.38
N LYS A 71 5.11 21.74 -15.77
CA LYS A 71 5.78 22.84 -16.50
C LYS A 71 6.83 22.31 -17.48
N PHE A 72 7.57 21.30 -17.07
CA PHE A 72 8.72 20.79 -17.81
C PHE A 72 8.47 19.47 -18.55
N SER A 73 7.24 18.95 -18.59
CA SER A 73 6.93 17.68 -19.28
C SER A 73 7.29 17.68 -20.77
N SER A 74 7.33 18.86 -21.39
CA SER A 74 7.72 19.04 -22.80
C SER A 74 9.21 19.38 -23.00
N HIS A 75 9.97 19.61 -21.92
CA HIS A 75 11.38 20.03 -21.99
C HIS A 75 12.38 18.87 -21.94
N TRP A 76 11.89 17.62 -21.83
CA TRP A 76 12.74 16.42 -21.72
C TRP A 76 13.63 16.16 -22.95
N GLY A 77 13.35 16.81 -24.10
CA GLY A 77 14.19 16.74 -25.30
C GLY A 77 15.38 17.72 -25.30
N PHE A 78 15.45 18.69 -24.39
CA PHE A 78 16.53 19.68 -24.31
C PHE A 78 17.58 19.36 -23.24
N SER A 79 17.39 18.27 -22.49
CA SER A 79 18.23 17.88 -21.34
C SER A 79 19.14 16.69 -21.65
N SER A 80 19.70 16.59 -22.87
CA SER A 80 20.71 15.57 -23.19
C SER A 80 22.15 15.98 -22.84
N GLU A 81 22.39 17.25 -22.52
CA GLU A 81 23.70 17.77 -22.15
C GLU A 81 23.56 18.64 -20.89
N SER A 82 23.89 18.14 -19.69
CA SER A 82 24.35 18.92 -18.51
C SER A 82 24.19 18.23 -17.14
N ASP A 83 24.24 16.89 -17.06
CA ASP A 83 24.31 16.19 -15.76
C ASP A 83 25.74 15.80 -15.34
N LYS A 84 26.75 16.48 -15.86
CA LYS A 84 28.13 16.38 -15.38
C LYS A 84 28.66 17.79 -15.19
N ASP A 85 29.44 17.99 -14.14
CA ASP A 85 30.11 19.24 -13.76
C ASP A 85 29.38 20.06 -12.67
N TYR A 86 28.86 19.39 -11.64
CA TYR A 86 28.98 19.93 -10.27
C TYR A 86 30.25 19.37 -9.63
N ASP A 87 31.40 19.74 -10.21
CA ASP A 87 32.70 19.50 -9.59
C ASP A 87 32.91 20.54 -8.49
N SER A 88 33.13 20.09 -7.25
CA SER A 88 33.24 20.93 -6.06
C SER A 88 34.57 21.70 -6.00
N SER A 89 35.17 22.04 -7.14
CA SER A 89 36.52 22.60 -7.22
C SER A 89 36.61 24.10 -6.95
N SER A 90 35.49 24.84 -6.97
CA SER A 90 35.51 26.30 -6.80
C SER A 90 35.78 26.79 -5.37
N PHE A 91 35.72 25.94 -4.33
CA PHE A 91 35.94 26.36 -2.94
C PHE A 91 37.37 26.10 -2.43
N ALA A 92 38.21 25.38 -3.19
CA ALA A 92 39.53 24.95 -2.72
C ALA A 92 40.67 25.95 -3.01
N SER A 93 40.45 26.99 -3.82
CA SER A 93 41.55 27.79 -4.40
C SER A 93 41.67 29.20 -3.86
N ASP A 94 41.63 29.39 -2.53
CA ASP A 94 41.86 30.73 -1.94
C ASP A 94 42.72 30.75 -0.66
N HIS A 95 43.83 30.00 -0.61
CA HIS A 95 44.72 30.03 0.56
C HIS A 95 46.17 29.63 0.21
N SER A 96 46.97 30.54 -0.33
CA SER A 96 48.45 30.48 -0.25
C SER A 96 49.05 31.86 -0.49
N THR A 97 49.13 32.64 0.59
CA THR A 97 49.94 33.86 0.67
C THR A 97 51.38 33.48 1.02
N SER A 98 52.35 33.99 0.27
CA SER A 98 53.77 34.05 0.66
C SER A 98 54.34 35.42 0.30
#